data_AF-A0A1H8IGG1-F1
#
_entry.id   AF-A0A1H8IGG1-F1
#
_cell.length_a   1.000
_cell.length_b   1.000
_cell.length_c   1.000
_cell.angle_alpha   90.00
_cell.angle_beta   90.00
_cell.angle_gamma   90.00
#
_symmetry.space_group_name_H-M   'P 1'
#
loop_
_entity.id
_entity.type
_entity.pdbx_description
1 polymer ?
#
loop_
_entity_poly.entity_id
_entity_poly.type
_entity_poly.pdbx_seq_one_letter_code
_entity_poly.pdbx_strand_id
1 'polypeptide(L)'
;MAATKYTELSNKLSVLLAESPGNSESQNAIACSNAVIMVNESALTREERNAVVEAIGNTANPSGYYYESNGIQAGLDAIKKIETEVSASQSAAPTRLNLKNLKNLVSDGTIFSVEFIKRSNGELRKMICRLGVKKHLRGGDKAYNAKHHNLLTVFDMEKGGYRSIPVDAIQRLCVNGQAFSFREVSHG
;
A
#
# COMPACT_ATOMS: atom_id res chain seq x y z
N MET A 1 -1.92 -22.06 -10.33
CA MET A 1 -1.83 -20.71 -9.74
C MET A 1 -1.58 -19.73 -10.87
N ALA A 2 -2.29 -18.61 -10.95
CA ALA A 2 -1.91 -17.55 -11.88
C ALA A 2 -0.53 -17.01 -11.48
N ALA A 3 0.37 -16.82 -12.44
CA ALA A 3 1.66 -16.20 -12.18
C ALA A 3 1.43 -14.76 -11.68
N THR A 4 2.11 -14.36 -10.60
CA THR A 4 2.04 -12.96 -10.15
C THR A 4 2.77 -12.06 -11.14
N LYS A 5 2.47 -10.75 -11.13
CA LYS A 5 3.24 -9.76 -11.93
C LYS A 5 4.75 -9.82 -11.61
N TYR A 6 5.12 -10.20 -10.38
CA TYR A 6 6.51 -10.36 -9.96
C TYR A 6 7.13 -11.63 -10.54
N THR A 7 6.41 -12.76 -10.50
CA THR A 7 6.86 -14.02 -11.10
C THR A 7 7.07 -13.88 -12.61
N GLU A 8 6.15 -13.21 -13.31
CA GLU A 8 6.27 -12.99 -14.76
C GLU A 8 7.52 -12.16 -15.10
N LEU A 9 7.73 -11.04 -14.40
CA LEU A 9 8.90 -10.18 -14.61
C LEU A 9 10.20 -10.90 -14.22
N SER A 10 10.21 -11.60 -13.09
CA SER A 10 11.38 -12.36 -12.62
C SER A 10 11.79 -13.43 -13.63
N ASN A 11 10.82 -14.12 -14.26
CA ASN A 11 11.11 -15.10 -15.29
C ASN A 11 11.75 -14.46 -16.53
N LYS A 12 11.20 -13.33 -17.00
CA LYS A 12 11.76 -12.57 -18.15
C LYS A 12 13.19 -12.13 -17.89
N LEU A 13 13.46 -11.58 -16.71
CA LEU A 13 14.81 -11.16 -16.33
C LEU A 13 15.77 -12.33 -16.14
N SER A 14 15.30 -13.47 -15.63
CA SER A 14 16.14 -14.67 -15.49
C SER A 14 16.56 -15.24 -16.84
N VAL A 15 15.68 -15.20 -17.85
CA VAL A 15 16.02 -15.56 -19.23
C VAL A 15 17.06 -14.61 -19.79
N LEU A 16 16.86 -13.29 -19.63
CA LEU A 16 17.81 -12.28 -20.08
C LEU A 16 19.20 -12.45 -19.44
N LEU A 17 19.25 -12.78 -18.15
CA LEU A 17 20.49 -13.04 -17.42
C LEU A 17 21.23 -14.26 -17.99
N ALA A 18 20.51 -15.35 -18.28
CA ALA A 18 21.08 -16.56 -18.86
C ALA A 18 21.63 -16.32 -20.28
N GLU A 19 20.99 -15.43 -21.04
CA GLU A 19 21.41 -15.04 -22.39
C GLU A 19 22.54 -14.00 -22.40
N SER A 20 22.81 -13.34 -21.27
CA SER A 20 23.75 -12.22 -21.15
C SER A 20 24.84 -12.49 -20.09
N PRO A 21 25.82 -13.38 -20.36
CA PRO A 21 26.84 -13.79 -19.39
C PRO A 21 27.80 -12.67 -18.93
N GLY A 22 27.72 -11.47 -19.52
CA GLY A 22 28.43 -10.29 -19.02
C GLY A 22 29.93 -10.30 -19.27
N ASN A 23 30.34 -10.68 -20.49
CA ASN A 23 31.76 -10.85 -20.82
C ASN A 23 32.47 -9.52 -21.18
N SER A 24 31.75 -8.40 -21.27
CA SER A 24 32.31 -7.06 -21.50
C SER A 24 31.41 -5.94 -20.95
N GLU A 25 32.00 -4.77 -20.71
CA GLU A 25 31.28 -3.57 -20.24
C GLU A 25 30.13 -3.16 -21.18
N SER A 26 30.35 -3.23 -22.50
CA SER A 26 29.32 -2.93 -23.50
C SER A 26 28.17 -3.94 -23.45
N GLN A 27 28.47 -5.22 -23.24
CA GLN A 27 27.43 -6.26 -23.09
C GLN A 27 26.65 -6.06 -21.79
N ASN A 28 27.31 -5.68 -20.71
CA ASN A 28 26.66 -5.34 -19.45
C ASN A 28 25.73 -4.14 -19.62
N ALA A 29 26.16 -3.09 -20.32
CA ALA A 29 25.34 -1.90 -20.56
C ALA A 29 24.08 -2.18 -21.39
N ILE A 30 24.21 -3.02 -22.44
CA ILE A 30 23.06 -3.46 -23.25
C ILE A 30 22.11 -4.31 -22.40
N ALA A 31 22.65 -5.25 -21.63
CA ALA A 31 21.85 -6.11 -20.75
C ALA A 31 21.08 -5.30 -19.69
N CYS A 32 21.73 -4.34 -19.03
CA CYS A 32 21.08 -3.41 -18.10
C CYS A 32 19.98 -2.59 -18.79
N SER A 33 20.24 -2.06 -19.99
CA SER A 33 19.25 -1.28 -20.75
C SER A 33 18.01 -2.11 -21.10
N ASN A 34 18.22 -3.34 -21.57
CA ASN A 34 17.12 -4.27 -21.86
C ASN A 34 16.33 -4.63 -20.60
N ALA A 35 17.01 -4.86 -19.48
CA ALA A 35 16.36 -5.13 -18.21
C ALA A 35 15.49 -3.95 -17.75
N VAL A 36 15.98 -2.72 -17.88
CA VAL A 36 15.21 -1.49 -17.57
C VAL A 36 13.97 -1.37 -18.46
N ILE A 37 14.07 -1.69 -19.75
CA ILE A 37 12.91 -1.70 -20.66
C ILE A 37 11.87 -2.73 -20.17
N MET A 38 12.28 -3.96 -19.87
CA MET A 38 11.38 -5.00 -19.37
C MET A 38 10.68 -4.60 -18.07
N VAL A 39 11.39 -3.92 -17.16
CA VAL A 39 10.81 -3.38 -15.92
C VAL A 39 9.80 -2.28 -16.23
N ASN A 40 10.10 -1.37 -17.17
CA ASN A 40 9.21 -0.28 -17.55
C ASN A 40 7.91 -0.74 -18.24
N GLU A 41 7.98 -1.83 -19.00
CA GLU A 41 6.82 -2.45 -19.66
C GLU A 41 6.02 -3.39 -18.75
N SER A 42 6.51 -3.65 -17.53
CA SER A 42 5.86 -4.56 -16.59
C SER A 42 4.62 -3.95 -15.91
N ALA A 43 3.79 -4.83 -15.35
CA ALA A 43 2.61 -4.47 -14.57
C ALA A 43 2.93 -3.95 -13.14
N LEU A 44 4.19 -3.65 -12.82
CA LEU A 44 4.59 -3.06 -11.55
C LEU A 44 4.01 -1.63 -11.38
N THR A 45 3.88 -1.17 -10.14
CA THR A 45 3.57 0.23 -9.85
C THR A 45 4.77 1.12 -10.19
N ARG A 46 4.56 2.44 -10.25
CA ARG A 46 5.66 3.37 -10.55
C ARG A 46 6.76 3.30 -9.49
N GLU A 47 6.36 3.18 -8.23
CA GLU A 47 7.26 3.10 -7.09
C GLU A 47 8.06 1.80 -7.11
N GLU A 48 7.41 0.67 -7.39
CA GLU A 48 8.07 -0.64 -7.56
C GLU A 48 9.06 -0.62 -8.73
N ARG A 49 8.67 -0.06 -9.88
CA ARG A 49 9.55 0.06 -11.06
C ARG A 49 10.81 0.86 -10.74
N ASN A 50 10.64 2.03 -10.12
CA ASN A 50 11.76 2.91 -9.80
C ASN A 50 12.78 2.18 -8.90
N ALA A 51 12.31 1.44 -7.90
CA ALA A 51 13.18 0.67 -7.01
C ALA A 51 13.97 -0.42 -7.75
N VAL A 52 13.35 -1.11 -8.70
CA VAL A 52 14.02 -2.16 -9.50
C VAL A 52 15.01 -1.53 -10.50
N VAL A 53 14.65 -0.42 -11.15
CA VAL A 53 15.55 0.31 -12.06
C VAL A 53 16.76 0.85 -11.32
N GLU A 54 16.57 1.40 -10.12
CA GLU A 54 17.67 1.87 -9.28
C GLU A 54 18.59 0.71 -8.87
N ALA A 55 18.04 -0.45 -8.52
CA ALA A 55 18.83 -1.63 -8.22
C ALA A 55 19.68 -2.12 -9.41
N ILE A 56 19.12 -2.09 -10.63
CA ILE A 56 19.87 -2.40 -11.86
C ILE A 56 20.94 -1.34 -12.13
N GLY A 57 20.63 -0.06 -11.87
CA GLY A 57 21.52 1.07 -12.11
C GLY A 57 22.67 1.21 -11.11
N ASN A 58 22.51 0.74 -9.87
CA ASN A 58 23.52 0.84 -8.81
C ASN A 58 24.77 -0.02 -9.05
N THR A 59 24.81 -0.82 -10.13
CA THR A 59 26.03 -1.50 -10.60
C THR A 59 26.82 -0.69 -11.63
N ALA A 60 26.34 0.51 -11.98
CA ALA A 60 27.06 1.45 -12.83
C ALA A 60 28.28 2.01 -12.11
N ASN A 61 29.40 2.14 -12.83
CA ASN A 61 30.57 2.82 -12.33
C ASN A 61 30.24 4.31 -12.03
N PRO A 62 30.88 4.95 -11.03
CA PRO A 62 30.72 6.39 -10.73
C PRO A 62 30.84 7.34 -11.94
N SER A 63 31.53 6.92 -13.01
CA SER A 63 31.67 7.66 -14.27
C SER A 63 30.41 7.63 -15.16
N GLY A 64 29.45 6.72 -14.89
CA GLY A 64 28.11 6.70 -15.48
C GLY A 64 27.98 6.11 -16.89
N TYR A 65 29.08 5.72 -17.54
CA TYR A 65 29.07 5.27 -18.93
C TYR A 65 29.19 3.74 -19.12
N TYR A 66 29.51 2.99 -18.08
CA TYR A 66 29.75 1.54 -18.14
C TYR A 66 29.35 0.86 -16.84
N TYR A 67 28.96 -0.42 -16.96
CA TYR A 67 28.51 -1.24 -15.85
C TYR A 67 29.57 -2.30 -15.54
N GLU A 68 29.98 -2.36 -14.28
CA GLU A 68 30.96 -3.34 -13.78
C GLU A 68 30.37 -4.77 -13.76
N SER A 69 29.03 -4.88 -13.82
CA SER A 69 28.29 -6.13 -13.95
C SER A 69 26.96 -5.90 -14.67
N ASN A 70 26.33 -6.96 -15.18
CA ASN A 70 25.10 -6.88 -15.96
C ASN A 70 23.83 -6.47 -15.18
N GLY A 71 23.91 -6.09 -13.89
CA GLY A 71 22.84 -5.44 -13.09
C GLY A 71 21.54 -6.24 -12.87
N ILE A 72 21.29 -7.26 -13.68
CA ILE A 72 20.05 -8.03 -13.72
C ILE A 72 19.86 -8.81 -12.42
N GLN A 73 20.94 -9.35 -11.84
CA GLN A 73 20.84 -10.05 -10.55
C GLN A 73 20.39 -9.10 -9.43
N ALA A 74 20.88 -7.86 -9.41
CA ALA A 74 20.41 -6.86 -8.45
C ALA A 74 18.92 -6.52 -8.68
N GLY A 75 18.47 -6.45 -9.93
CA GLY A 75 17.06 -6.32 -10.28
C GLY A 75 16.20 -7.49 -9.80
N LEU A 76 16.66 -8.73 -9.98
CA LEU A 76 15.99 -9.94 -9.48
C LEU A 76 15.87 -9.94 -7.95
N ASP A 77 16.95 -9.58 -7.26
CA ASP A 77 16.97 -9.48 -5.80
C ASP A 77 16.01 -8.40 -5.30
N ALA A 78 15.94 -7.26 -6.00
CA ALA A 78 14.98 -6.19 -5.71
C ALA A 78 13.52 -6.65 -5.91
N ILE A 79 13.22 -7.36 -7.00
CA ILE A 79 11.88 -7.92 -7.23
C ILE A 79 11.51 -8.92 -6.15
N LYS A 80 12.43 -9.83 -5.78
CA LYS A 80 12.20 -10.80 -4.71
C LYS A 80 11.96 -10.12 -3.37
N LYS A 81 12.71 -9.05 -3.07
CA LYS A 81 12.50 -8.23 -1.87
C LYS A 81 11.12 -7.58 -1.88
N ILE A 82 10.73 -6.94 -2.99
CA ILE A 82 9.40 -6.34 -3.16
C ILE A 82 8.31 -7.41 -3.03
N GLU A 83 8.43 -8.56 -3.68
CA GLU A 83 7.47 -9.65 -3.60
C GLU A 83 7.38 -10.18 -2.16
N THR A 84 8.51 -10.26 -1.45
CA THR A 84 8.54 -10.66 -0.03
C THR A 84 7.89 -9.61 0.86
N GLU A 85 8.12 -8.32 0.63
CA GLU A 85 7.51 -7.21 1.39
C GLU A 85 6.01 -7.08 1.10
N VAL A 86 5.60 -7.30 -0.15
CA VAL A 86 4.20 -7.34 -0.57
C VAL A 86 3.52 -8.59 0.00
N SER A 87 4.17 -9.74 -0.06
CA SER A 87 3.68 -10.97 0.57
C SER A 87 3.65 -10.84 2.10
N ALA A 88 4.60 -10.16 2.73
CA ALA A 88 4.63 -9.91 4.17
C ALA A 88 3.58 -8.86 4.59
N SER A 89 3.31 -7.84 3.78
CA SER A 89 2.24 -6.88 4.03
C SER A 89 0.85 -7.44 3.70
N GLN A 90 0.76 -8.50 2.88
CA GLN A 90 -0.46 -9.28 2.63
C GLN A 90 -0.65 -10.46 3.61
N SER A 91 0.43 -10.98 4.20
CA SER A 91 0.46 -12.10 5.18
C SER A 91 0.47 -11.63 6.64
N ALA A 92 0.95 -10.41 6.92
CA ALA A 92 0.67 -9.71 8.15
C ALA A 92 -0.77 -9.20 8.10
N ALA A 93 -1.71 -10.12 8.24
CA ALA A 93 -3.12 -9.80 8.24
C ALA A 93 -3.39 -8.63 9.21
N PRO A 94 -3.97 -7.50 8.78
CA PRO A 94 -4.82 -6.77 9.68
C PRO A 94 -6.18 -7.47 9.59
N THR A 95 -6.28 -8.70 10.12
CA THR A 95 -7.61 -9.32 10.32
C THR A 95 -8.51 -8.41 11.17
N ARG A 96 -7.92 -7.41 11.84
CA ARG A 96 -8.61 -6.37 12.58
C ARG A 96 -8.31 -4.97 12.04
N LEU A 97 -9.36 -4.25 11.67
CA LEU A 97 -9.29 -2.81 11.45
C LEU A 97 -8.86 -2.13 12.77
N ASN A 98 -7.82 -1.29 12.71
CA ASN A 98 -7.36 -0.49 13.84
C ASN A 98 -7.33 1.00 13.49
N LEU A 99 -7.29 1.87 14.50
CA LEU A 99 -7.36 3.32 14.29
C LEU A 99 -6.23 3.85 13.39
N LYS A 100 -5.04 3.24 13.42
CA LYS A 100 -3.87 3.66 12.63
C LYS A 100 -4.11 3.40 11.14
N ASN A 101 -4.48 2.17 10.80
CA ASN A 101 -4.71 1.76 9.41
C ASN A 101 -5.94 2.46 8.84
N LEU A 102 -7.00 2.65 9.66
CA LEU A 102 -8.16 3.43 9.26
C LEU A 102 -7.78 4.88 8.92
N LYS A 103 -6.99 5.56 9.75
CA LYS A 103 -6.52 6.93 9.47
C LYS A 103 -5.64 7.05 8.24
N ASN A 104 -4.90 6.01 7.89
CA ASN A 104 -4.13 6.00 6.64
C ASN A 104 -5.04 5.89 5.41
N LEU A 105 -6.19 5.20 5.54
CA LEU A 105 -7.20 5.09 4.47
C LEU A 105 -8.05 6.36 4.33
N VAL A 106 -8.36 7.00 5.46
CA VAL A 106 -9.16 8.24 5.50
C VAL A 106 -8.30 9.40 5.99
N SER A 107 -7.72 10.15 5.05
CA SER A 107 -6.96 11.37 5.33
C SER A 107 -7.87 12.56 5.70
N ASP A 108 -7.28 13.60 6.29
CA ASP A 108 -8.00 14.84 6.59
C ASP A 108 -8.62 15.45 5.31
N GLY A 109 -9.88 15.86 5.40
CA GLY A 109 -10.63 16.40 4.27
C GLY A 109 -11.32 15.36 3.40
N THR A 110 -10.93 14.08 3.48
CA THR A 110 -11.53 12.98 2.71
C THR A 110 -12.95 12.68 3.18
N ILE A 111 -13.84 12.53 2.21
CA ILE A 111 -15.22 12.08 2.42
C ILE A 111 -15.26 10.56 2.23
N PHE A 112 -15.88 9.86 3.16
CA PHE A 112 -16.03 8.40 3.10
C PHE A 112 -17.38 7.96 3.66
N SER A 113 -17.86 6.80 3.21
CA SER A 113 -19.03 6.14 3.78
C SER A 113 -18.56 5.01 4.68
N VAL A 114 -19.20 4.85 5.82
CA VAL A 114 -18.90 3.77 6.78
C VAL A 114 -20.19 3.08 7.19
N GLU A 115 -20.11 1.76 7.35
CA GLU A 115 -21.17 0.93 7.92
C GLU A 115 -20.60 0.21 9.14
N PHE A 116 -21.23 0.39 10.30
CA PHE A 116 -20.77 -0.19 11.57
C PHE A 116 -21.94 -0.64 12.45
N ILE A 117 -21.69 -1.59 13.34
CA ILE A 117 -22.67 -2.05 14.32
C ILE A 117 -22.63 -1.14 15.56
N LYS A 118 -23.76 -0.56 15.92
CA LYS A 118 -23.87 0.29 17.11
C LYS A 118 -23.83 -0.56 18.38
N ARG A 119 -22.80 -0.36 19.21
CA ARG A 119 -22.61 -1.14 20.45
C ARG A 119 -23.78 -1.10 21.44
N SER A 120 -24.58 -0.03 21.45
CA SER A 120 -25.68 0.09 22.41
C SER A 120 -26.89 -0.80 22.10
N ASN A 121 -27.14 -1.11 20.81
CA ASN A 121 -28.37 -1.76 20.37
C ASN A 121 -28.18 -2.77 19.23
N GLY A 122 -26.94 -3.00 18.77
CA GLY A 122 -26.64 -3.98 17.72
C GLY A 122 -27.07 -3.59 16.31
N GLU A 123 -27.60 -2.39 16.09
CA GLU A 123 -28.08 -1.98 14.78
C GLU A 123 -26.93 -1.64 13.82
N LEU A 124 -27.07 -2.06 12.56
CA LEU A 124 -26.21 -1.60 11.47
C LEU A 124 -26.52 -0.14 11.15
N ARG A 125 -25.51 0.72 11.26
CA ARG A 125 -25.60 2.13 10.95
C ARG A 125 -24.70 2.46 9.78
N LYS A 126 -25.27 3.13 8.78
CA LYS A 126 -24.57 3.72 7.66
C LYS A 126 -24.51 5.24 7.82
N MET A 127 -23.36 5.84 7.56
CA MET A 127 -23.23 7.31 7.54
C MET A 127 -22.11 7.80 6.63
N ILE A 128 -22.30 9.01 6.08
CA ILE A 128 -21.28 9.74 5.31
C ILE A 128 -20.48 10.66 6.24
N CYS A 129 -19.16 10.48 6.21
CA CYS A 129 -18.23 11.06 7.16
C CYS A 129 -17.18 11.93 6.47
N ARG A 130 -16.69 12.94 7.18
CA ARG A 130 -15.50 13.72 6.80
C ARG A 130 -14.57 13.94 7.98
N LEU A 131 -13.26 13.81 7.75
CA LEU A 131 -12.22 14.13 8.73
C LEU A 131 -11.71 15.57 8.57
N GLY A 132 -11.12 16.11 9.63
CA GLY A 132 -10.49 17.43 9.61
C GLY A 132 -11.45 18.62 9.56
N VAL A 133 -12.77 18.42 9.72
CA VAL A 133 -13.72 19.53 9.84
C VAL A 133 -13.44 20.27 11.15
N LYS A 134 -13.02 21.54 11.06
CA LYS A 134 -12.71 22.40 12.22
C LYS A 134 -13.72 23.53 12.43
N LYS A 135 -14.47 23.92 11.38
CA LYS A 135 -15.43 25.04 11.39
C LYS A 135 -16.48 24.96 12.51
N HIS A 136 -16.87 23.74 12.91
CA HIS A 136 -17.89 23.52 13.94
C HIS A 136 -17.31 23.20 15.32
N LEU A 137 -15.98 23.25 15.47
CA LEU A 137 -15.35 23.07 16.79
C LEU A 137 -15.57 24.33 17.61
N ARG A 138 -15.98 24.16 18.87
CA ARG A 138 -16.17 25.28 19.81
C ARG A 138 -14.88 25.71 20.53
N GLY A 139 -13.73 25.16 20.13
CA GLY A 139 -12.47 25.27 20.89
C GLY A 139 -12.50 24.44 22.19
N GLY A 140 -11.32 24.07 22.69
CA GLY A 140 -11.16 23.26 23.90
C GLY A 140 -10.50 21.90 23.66
N ASP A 141 -9.85 21.37 24.69
CA ASP A 141 -9.26 20.04 24.66
C ASP A 141 -10.36 18.96 24.65
N LYS A 142 -10.14 17.86 23.93
CA LYS A 142 -11.06 16.73 23.98
C LYS A 142 -11.16 16.23 25.43
N ALA A 143 -12.36 16.28 26.01
CA ALA A 143 -12.65 15.79 27.37
C ALA A 143 -12.32 14.30 27.59
N TYR A 144 -12.01 13.57 26.52
CA TYR A 144 -11.71 12.15 26.53
C TYR A 144 -10.60 11.83 25.52
N ASN A 145 -9.62 11.05 25.97
CA ASN A 145 -8.46 10.64 25.19
C ASN A 145 -8.85 9.56 24.16
N ALA A 146 -9.35 9.99 22.99
CA ALA A 146 -9.88 9.14 21.91
C ALA A 146 -9.01 7.94 21.48
N LYS A 147 -7.70 7.99 21.76
CA LYS A 147 -6.76 6.89 21.54
C LYS A 147 -7.03 5.68 22.45
N HIS A 148 -7.56 5.86 23.65
CA HIS A 148 -7.72 4.78 24.63
C HIS A 148 -8.89 3.82 24.33
N HIS A 149 -9.92 4.24 23.58
CA HIS A 149 -11.09 3.37 23.29
C HIS A 149 -11.27 3.06 21.80
N ASN A 150 -10.25 3.22 20.97
CA ASN A 150 -10.30 2.88 19.54
C ASN A 150 -11.49 3.56 18.82
N LEU A 151 -11.78 4.82 19.17
CA LEU A 151 -12.88 5.61 18.62
C LEU A 151 -12.35 6.63 17.60
N LEU A 152 -12.93 6.65 16.40
CA LEU A 152 -12.66 7.68 15.41
C LEU A 152 -13.72 8.79 15.50
N THR A 153 -13.31 9.99 15.88
CA THR A 153 -14.18 11.18 15.80
C THR A 153 -14.23 11.67 14.36
N VAL A 154 -15.43 11.76 13.80
CA VAL A 154 -15.71 12.23 12.43
C VAL A 154 -16.80 13.28 12.45
N PHE A 155 -16.87 14.07 11.39
CA PHE A 155 -18.03 14.91 11.13
C PHE A 155 -19.00 14.13 10.25
N ASP A 156 -20.20 13.87 10.79
CA ASP A 156 -21.33 13.31 10.06
C ASP A 156 -21.90 14.42 9.16
N MET A 157 -21.78 14.23 7.85
CA MET A 157 -22.21 15.21 6.87
C MET A 157 -23.73 15.24 6.69
N GLU A 158 -24.42 14.14 6.99
CA GLU A 158 -25.88 14.04 6.87
C GLU A 158 -26.59 14.70 8.06
N LYS A 159 -26.00 14.59 9.25
CA LYS A 159 -26.54 15.18 10.48
C LYS A 159 -25.88 16.50 10.88
N GLY A 160 -24.82 16.91 10.18
CA GLY A 160 -24.14 18.19 10.41
C GLY A 160 -23.45 18.30 11.77
N GLY A 161 -22.91 17.21 12.32
CA GLY A 161 -22.37 17.18 13.68
C GLY A 161 -21.27 16.14 13.90
N TYR A 162 -20.49 16.28 14.98
CA TYR A 162 -19.45 15.31 15.29
C TYR A 162 -20.03 14.04 15.90
N ARG A 163 -19.55 12.89 15.44
CA ARG A 163 -19.87 11.56 15.97
C ARG A 163 -18.60 10.76 16.18
N SER A 164 -18.68 9.76 17.05
CA SER A 164 -17.59 8.81 17.31
C SER A 164 -17.97 7.45 16.74
N ILE A 165 -17.07 6.86 15.96
CA ILE A 165 -17.22 5.53 15.37
C ILE A 165 -16.32 4.54 16.13
N PRO A 166 -16.86 3.43 16.64
CA PRO A 166 -16.06 2.31 17.14
C PRO A 166 -15.39 1.59 15.99
N VAL A 167 -14.05 1.67 15.91
CA VAL A 167 -13.28 1.15 14.77
C VAL A 167 -13.36 -0.37 14.65
N ASP A 168 -13.47 -1.07 15.77
CA ASP A 168 -13.64 -2.53 15.85
C ASP A 168 -15.00 -3.04 15.35
N ALA A 169 -16.04 -2.19 15.32
CA ALA A 169 -17.38 -2.59 14.90
C ALA A 169 -17.70 -2.16 13.45
N ILE A 170 -16.70 -1.65 12.71
CA ILE A 170 -16.84 -1.28 11.31
C ILE A 170 -16.92 -2.56 10.48
N GLN A 171 -18.01 -2.70 9.72
CA GLN A 171 -18.25 -3.80 8.80
C GLN A 171 -17.85 -3.44 7.38
N ARG A 172 -18.01 -2.17 6.99
CA ARG A 172 -17.68 -1.70 5.64
C ARG A 172 -17.18 -0.26 5.65
N LEU A 173 -16.19 0.02 4.80
CA LEU A 173 -15.66 1.35 4.54
C LEU A 173 -15.59 1.58 3.03
N CYS A 174 -16.16 2.69 2.55
CA CYS A 174 -16.02 3.11 1.15
C CYS A 174 -15.33 4.48 1.10
N VAL A 175 -14.19 4.55 0.44
CA VAL A 175 -13.39 5.78 0.30
C VAL A 175 -12.78 5.82 -1.10
N ASN A 176 -12.80 6.98 -1.77
CA ASN A 176 -12.25 7.18 -3.12
C ASN A 176 -12.73 6.14 -4.17
N GLY A 177 -13.98 5.69 -4.06
CA GLY A 177 -14.55 4.67 -4.96
C GLY A 177 -14.14 3.23 -4.66
N GLN A 178 -13.26 3.00 -3.68
CA GLN A 178 -12.88 1.67 -3.21
C GLN A 178 -13.70 1.26 -2.00
N ALA A 179 -14.21 0.03 -2.01
CA ALA A 179 -14.97 -0.56 -0.92
C ALA A 179 -14.15 -1.65 -0.20
N PHE A 180 -14.03 -1.51 1.11
CA PHE A 180 -13.38 -2.45 2.01
C PHE A 180 -14.43 -3.07 2.91
N SER A 181 -14.50 -4.40 2.95
CA SER A 181 -15.38 -5.15 3.85
C SER A 181 -14.53 -5.86 4.90
N PHE A 182 -14.91 -5.72 6.15
CA PHE A 182 -14.26 -6.35 7.30
C PHE A 182 -15.20 -7.42 7.84
N ARG A 183 -14.72 -8.65 8.01
CA ARG A 183 -15.51 -9.74 8.62
C ARG A 183 -15.19 -9.79 10.11
N GLU A 184 -16.21 -10.00 10.94
CA GLU A 184 -16.04 -10.21 12.38
C GLU A 184 -15.14 -11.42 12.63
N VAL A 185 -14.18 -11.26 13.54
CA VAL A 185 -13.54 -12.39 14.21
C VAL A 185 -14.33 -12.63 15.47
N SER A 186 -15.03 -13.76 15.53
CA SER A 186 -15.73 -14.24 16.72
C SER A 186 -14.77 -14.19 17.92
N HIS A 187 -15.08 -13.37 18.92
CA HIS A 187 -14.37 -13.43 20.19
C HIS A 187 -14.98 -14.59 20.97
N GLY A 188 -14.30 -15.75 20.94
CA GLY A 188 -14.58 -16.90 21.80
C GLY A 188 -14.08 -16.67 23.22
#